data_AF-A0A8C4MYJ0-F1
#
_entry.id   AF-A0A8C4MYJ0-F1
#
_cell.length_a   1.000
_cell.length_b   1.000
_cell.length_c   1.000
_cell.angle_alpha   90.00
_cell.angle_beta   90.00
_cell.angle_gamma   90.00
#
_symmetry.space_group_name_H-M   'P 1'
#
loop_
_entity.id
_entity.type
_entity.pdbx_description
1 polymer ?
#
loop_
_entity_poly.entity_id
_entity_poly.type
_entity_poly.pdbx_seq_one_letter_code
_entity_poly.pdbx_strand_id
1 'polypeptide(L)' 'MRLLFLLFLLLVCLIQTASGHEKTGKKHECQNMGGACKHQKTHGCTILPADCKSRNKHCCRV' A
#
# COMPACT_ATOMS: atom_id res chain seq x y z
N MET A 1 26.99 -25.57 4.84
CA MET A 1 26.94 -24.42 3.88
C MET A 1 25.59 -24.24 3.19
N ARG A 2 24.92 -25.30 2.70
CA ARG A 2 23.62 -25.16 2.01
C ARG A 2 22.47 -24.66 2.89
N LEU A 3 22.46 -25.03 4.18
CA LEU A 3 21.40 -24.62 5.13
C LEU A 3 21.37 -23.10 5.36
N LEU A 4 22.56 -22.48 5.51
CA LEU A 4 22.68 -21.03 5.69
C LEU A 4 22.17 -20.26 4.46
N PHE A 5 22.40 -20.80 3.26
CA PHE A 5 21.91 -20.22 2.02
C PHE A 5 20.37 -20.27 1.92
N LEU A 6 19.75 -21.39 2.33
CA LEU A 6 18.30 -21.52 2.40
C LEU A 6 17.68 -20.54 3.41
N LEU A 7 18.31 -20.38 4.59
CA LEU A 7 17.86 -19.41 5.58
C LEU A 7 17.95 -17.97 5.04
N PHE A 8 19.02 -17.64 4.31
CA PHE A 8 19.17 -16.33 3.67
C PHE A 8 18.07 -16.06 2.64
N LEU A 9 17.77 -17.03 1.78
CA LEU A 9 16.68 -16.95 0.81
C LEU A 9 15.32 -16.74 1.50
N LEU A 10 15.06 -17.51 2.56
CA LEU A 10 13.82 -17.41 3.32
C LEU A 10 13.65 -16.02 3.97
N LEU A 11 14.73 -15.45 4.49
CA LEU A 11 14.75 -14.10 5.07
C LEU A 11 14.40 -13.03 4.01
N VAL A 12 15.02 -13.12 2.82
CA VAL A 12 14.77 -12.18 1.72
C VAL A 12 13.33 -12.29 1.21
N CYS A 13 12.75 -13.49 1.17
CA CYS A 13 11.33 -13.69 0.83
C CYS A 13 10.41 -13.00 1.85
N LEU A 14 10.65 -13.20 3.16
CA LEU A 14 9.84 -12.59 4.22
C LEU A 14 9.87 -11.06 4.18
N ILE A 15 11.05 -10.46 3.96
CA ILE A 15 11.20 -8.99 3.90
C ILE A 15 10.42 -8.41 2.69
N GLN A 16 10.47 -9.07 1.54
CA GLN A 16 9.71 -8.65 0.36
C GLN A 16 8.20 -8.74 0.58
N THR A 17 7.73 -9.82 1.18
CA THR A 17 6.30 -10.00 1.51
C THR A 17 5.82 -8.93 2.50
N ALA A 18 6.58 -8.65 3.55
CA ALA A 18 6.24 -7.60 4.52
C ALA A 18 6.19 -6.20 3.88
N SER A 19 7.16 -5.85 3.04
CA SER A 19 7.20 -4.56 2.32
C SER A 19 6.05 -4.40 1.31
N GLY A 20 5.61 -5.50 0.70
CA GLY A 20 4.43 -5.52 -0.19
C GLY A 20 3.10 -5.40 0.56
N HIS A 21 3.02 -5.95 1.77
CA HIS A 21 1.80 -5.96 2.58
C HIS A 21 1.42 -4.56 3.08
N GLU A 22 2.40 -3.77 3.55
CA GLU A 22 2.16 -2.38 4.00
C GLU A 22 1.57 -1.52 2.86
N LYS A 23 2.07 -1.71 1.64
CA LYS A 23 1.60 -0.99 0.46
C LYS A 23 0.18 -1.40 0.02
N THR A 24 -0.23 -2.60 0.37
CA THR A 24 -1.56 -3.13 0.05
C THR A 24 -2.58 -2.67 1.09
N GLY A 25 -2.20 -2.63 2.37
CA GLY A 25 -3.03 -2.14 3.48
C GLY A 25 -3.55 -0.72 3.25
N LYS A 26 -2.67 0.22 2.88
CA LYS A 26 -3.04 1.62 2.61
C LYS A 26 -4.13 1.75 1.53
N LYS A 27 -3.97 1.02 0.41
CA LYS A 27 -4.99 1.01 -0.66
C LYS A 27 -6.33 0.45 -0.17
N HIS A 28 -6.28 -0.56 0.68
CA HIS A 28 -7.47 -1.22 1.21
C HIS A 28 -8.26 -0.30 2.15
N GLU A 29 -7.59 0.48 3.00
CA GLU A 29 -8.25 1.45 3.89
C GLU A 29 -9.10 2.46 3.12
N CYS A 30 -8.56 3.04 2.05
CA CYS A 30 -9.31 4.00 1.22
C CYS A 30 -10.55 3.36 0.59
N GLN A 31 -10.44 2.12 0.08
CA GLN A 31 -11.59 1.40 -0.48
C GLN A 31 -12.62 1.03 0.59
N ASN A 32 -12.17 0.63 1.78
CA ASN A 32 -13.05 0.25 2.88
C ASN A 32 -13.86 1.43 3.42
N MET A 33 -13.35 2.67 3.29
CA MET A 33 -14.10 3.89 3.62
C MET A 33 -15.07 4.36 2.50
N GLY A 34 -15.23 3.56 1.43
CA GLY A 34 -16.02 3.92 0.25
C GLY A 34 -15.34 4.94 -0.66
N GLY A 35 -14.01 5.02 -0.61
CA GLY A 35 -13.22 5.96 -1.39
C GLY A 35 -12.41 5.31 -2.51
N ALA A 36 -11.84 6.16 -3.36
CA ALA A 36 -10.91 5.77 -4.41
C ALA A 36 -9.67 6.66 -4.42
N CYS A 37 -8.50 6.05 -4.62
CA CYS A 37 -7.23 6.76 -4.74
C CYS A 37 -7.16 7.53 -6.07
N LYS A 38 -7.36 8.85 -6.02
CA LYS A 38 -7.23 9.76 -7.16
C LYS A 38 -5.95 10.59 -7.07
N HIS A 39 -5.59 11.23 -8.18
CA HIS A 39 -4.44 12.13 -8.22
C HIS A 39 -4.72 13.37 -7.38
N GLN A 40 -3.72 13.90 -6.66
CA GLN A 40 -3.84 15.13 -5.86
C GLN A 40 -4.32 16.38 -6.61
N LYS A 41 -4.27 16.36 -7.95
CA LYS A 41 -4.79 17.42 -8.82
C LYS A 41 -6.26 17.23 -9.21
N THR A 42 -6.91 16.16 -8.76
CA THR A 42 -8.33 15.96 -9.04
C THR A 42 -9.16 16.87 -8.14
N HIS A 43 -9.95 17.74 -8.75
CA HIS A 43 -10.87 18.64 -8.05
C HIS A 43 -12.28 18.03 -7.97
N GLY A 44 -13.09 18.52 -7.02
CA GLY A 44 -14.49 18.12 -6.89
C GLY A 44 -14.74 16.79 -6.18
N CYS A 45 -13.83 16.35 -5.30
CA CYS A 45 -14.05 15.19 -4.42
C CYS A 45 -13.88 15.59 -2.95
N THR A 46 -14.55 14.85 -2.05
CA THR A 46 -14.28 14.98 -0.61
C THR A 46 -13.05 14.13 -0.27
N ILE A 47 -12.02 14.75 0.29
CA ILE A 47 -10.79 14.06 0.68
C ILE A 47 -11.04 13.28 1.97
N LEU A 48 -10.74 11.98 2.00
CA LEU A 48 -10.79 11.18 3.22
C LEU A 48 -9.41 11.10 3.89
N PRO A 49 -9.38 10.95 5.24
CA PRO A 49 -8.16 10.72 6.00
C PRO A 49 -7.68 9.27 5.85
N ALA A 50 -7.39 8.84 4.61
CA ALA A 50 -6.84 7.53 4.30
C ALA A 50 -5.69 7.66 3.30
N ASP A 51 -4.62 6.92 3.55
CA ASP A 51 -3.43 6.95 2.72
C ASP A 51 -3.61 6.12 1.44
N CYS A 52 -2.98 6.57 0.36
CA CYS A 52 -2.86 5.79 -0.87
C CYS A 52 -1.43 5.28 -1.02
N LYS A 53 -1.27 4.14 -1.72
CA LYS A 53 0.05 3.55 -2.01
C LYS A 53 1.04 4.53 -2.66
N SER A 54 0.55 5.53 -3.39
CA SER A 54 1.36 6.56 -4.03
C SER A 54 1.21 7.89 -3.29
N ARG A 55 2.34 8.56 -3.00
CA ARG A 55 2.37 9.88 -2.34
C ARG A 55 1.70 10.98 -3.16
N ASN A 56 1.57 10.80 -4.48
CA ASN A 56 0.94 11.78 -5.37
C ASN A 56 -0.58 11.58 -5.49
N LYS A 57 -1.13 10.65 -4.70
CA LYS A 57 -2.54 10.30 -4.68
C LYS A 57 -3.10 10.51 -3.29
N HIS A 58 -4.36 10.91 -3.24
CA HIS A 58 -5.15 11.02 -2.01
C HIS A 58 -6.42 10.18 -2.15
N CYS A 59 -6.99 9.79 -1.02
CA CYS A 59 -8.27 9.12 -1.00
C CYS A 59 -9.40 10.13 -1.23
N CYS A 60 -10.22 9.90 -2.26
CA CYS A 60 -11.42 10.69 -2.57
C CYS A 60 -12.67 9.86 -2.28
N ARG A 61 -13.72 10.46 -1.69
CA ARG A 61 -15.05 9.84 -1.62
C ARG A 61 -15.66 9.80 -3.02
N VAL A 62 -16.26 8.67 -3.38
CA VAL A 62 -17.02 8.49 -4.62
C VAL A 62 -18.51 8.57 -4.31
#